data_AF-K1ZUR1-F1
#
_entry.id   AF-K1ZUR1-F1
#
_cell.length_a   1.000
_cell.length_b   1.000
_cell.length_c   1.000
_cell.angle_alpha   90.00
_cell.angle_beta   90.00
_cell.angle_gamma   90.00
#
_symmetry.space_group_name_H-M   'P 1'
#
loop_
_entity.id
_entity.type
_entity.pdbx_description
1 polymer ?
#
loop_
_entity_poly.entity_id
_entity_poly.type
_entity_poly.pdbx_seq_one_letter_code
_entity_poly.pdbx_strand_id
1 'polypeptide(L)'
;VAGMMRSFEYAAHAVLMQRPQVREEDVAFLLPWIQAWCRYNSALFLASYQKGVEGCNFMPDHPQDVETMLRCFMLDKAIYELGYELNNRPHWVSIPLRGIVNLLASEKSGPKLGGQ
;
A
#
# COMPACT_ATOMS: atom_id res chain seq x y z
N VAL A 1 -3.58 -4.44 -9.96
CA VAL A 1 -2.49 -3.56 -9.44
C VAL A 1 -2.63 -3.33 -7.94
N ALA A 2 -3.71 -2.68 -7.47
CA ALA A 2 -3.92 -2.40 -6.04
C ALA A 2 -3.78 -3.63 -5.13
N GLY A 3 -4.45 -4.74 -5.46
CA GLY A 3 -4.32 -5.99 -4.69
C GLY A 3 -2.89 -6.53 -4.59
N MET A 4 -2.06 -6.38 -5.62
CA MET A 4 -0.64 -6.78 -5.56
C MET A 4 0.18 -5.86 -4.66
N MET A 5 -0.06 -4.54 -4.72
CA MET A 5 0.60 -3.58 -3.82
C MET A 5 0.24 -3.85 -2.36
N ARG A 6 -1.05 -4.10 -2.06
CA ARG A 6 -1.50 -4.56 -0.75
C ARG A 6 -0.83 -5.87 -0.34
N SER A 7 -0.68 -6.83 -1.27
CA SER A 7 0.01 -8.09 -1.00
C SER A 7 1.47 -7.90 -0.60
N PHE A 8 2.18 -6.90 -1.14
CA PHE A 8 3.54 -6.59 -0.68
C PHE A 8 3.55 -6.05 0.75
N GLU A 9 2.59 -5.20 1.12
CA GLU A 9 2.46 -4.73 2.50
C GLU A 9 2.19 -5.90 3.47
N TYR A 10 1.28 -6.80 3.11
CA TYR A 10 1.01 -8.01 3.90
C TYR A 10 2.24 -8.91 4.01
N ALA A 11 2.93 -9.19 2.91
CA ALA A 11 4.13 -10.03 2.92
C ALA A 11 5.23 -9.41 3.80
N ALA A 12 5.43 -8.10 3.70
CA ALA A 12 6.41 -7.36 4.48
C ALA A 12 6.11 -7.45 5.99
N HIS A 13 4.83 -7.29 6.38
CA HIS A 13 4.42 -7.33 7.78
C HIS A 13 4.27 -8.75 8.34
N ALA A 14 3.95 -9.75 7.52
CA ALA A 14 3.87 -11.15 7.93
C ALA A 14 5.21 -11.65 8.50
N VAL A 15 6.34 -11.14 7.99
CA VAL A 15 7.68 -11.47 8.52
C VAL A 15 7.80 -11.08 9.99
N LEU A 16 7.28 -9.92 10.41
CA LEU A 16 7.33 -9.50 11.82
C LEU A 16 6.35 -10.27 12.70
N MET A 17 5.21 -10.68 12.14
CA MET A 17 4.12 -11.27 12.93
C MET A 17 4.21 -12.79 13.06
N GLN A 18 4.79 -13.48 12.09
CA GLN A 18 4.74 -14.94 12.01
C GLN A 18 6.09 -15.64 12.15
N ARG A 19 7.21 -14.90 12.16
CA ARG A 19 8.54 -15.52 12.23
C ARG A 19 8.99 -15.63 13.69
N PRO A 20 9.05 -16.83 14.28
CA PRO A 20 9.60 -17.01 15.63
C PRO A 20 11.10 -16.66 15.72
N GLN A 21 11.78 -16.46 14.58
CA GLN A 21 13.17 -16.06 14.51
C GLN A 21 13.38 -14.55 14.72
N VAL A 22 12.33 -13.72 14.58
CA VAL A 22 12.41 -12.28 14.84
C VAL A 22 12.19 -12.06 16.32
N ARG A 23 13.22 -11.57 17.01
CA ARG A 23 13.11 -11.23 18.43
C ARG A 23 12.41 -9.87 18.56
N GLU A 24 11.68 -9.67 19.65
CA GLU A 24 10.93 -8.43 19.86
C GLU A 24 11.85 -7.19 19.87
N GLU A 25 13.06 -7.32 20.42
CA GLU A 25 14.07 -6.26 20.44
C GLU A 25 14.56 -5.84 19.05
N ASP A 26 14.51 -6.74 18.06
CA ASP A 26 14.97 -6.48 16.70
C ASP A 26 13.90 -5.80 15.84
N VAL A 27 12.62 -5.81 16.26
CA VAL A 27 11.50 -5.28 15.48
C VAL A 27 11.70 -3.80 15.13
N ALA A 28 12.15 -3.00 16.10
CA ALA A 28 12.40 -1.57 15.89
C ALA A 28 13.50 -1.32 14.84
N PHE A 29 14.54 -2.16 14.83
CA PHE A 29 15.63 -2.10 13.87
C PHE A 29 15.20 -2.58 12.47
N LEU A 30 14.36 -3.60 12.38
CA LEU A 30 13.91 -4.19 11.11
C LEU A 30 12.82 -3.38 10.42
N LEU A 31 11.99 -2.66 11.18
CA LEU A 31 10.81 -1.97 10.66
C LEU A 31 11.14 -0.99 9.49
N PRO A 32 12.19 -0.14 9.55
CA PRO A 32 12.57 0.72 8.43
C PRO A 32 12.92 -0.06 7.16
N TRP A 33 13.59 -1.20 7.28
CA TRP A 33 13.99 -2.05 6.15
C TRP A 33 12.79 -2.72 5.49
N ILE A 34 11.83 -3.17 6.29
CA ILE A 34 10.58 -3.76 5.82
C ILE A 34 9.76 -2.73 5.04
N GLN A 35 9.67 -1.51 5.56
CA GLN A 35 9.01 -0.41 4.86
C GLN A 35 9.75 -0.04 3.56
N ALA A 36 11.08 0.01 3.58
CA ALA A 36 11.89 0.29 2.39
C ALA A 36 11.69 -0.79 1.32
N TRP A 37 11.70 -2.07 1.70
CA TRP A 37 11.45 -3.19 0.81
C TRP A 37 10.05 -3.10 0.18
N CYS A 38 9.03 -2.83 0.99
CA CYS A 38 7.66 -2.71 0.49
C CYS A 38 7.51 -1.55 -0.51
N ARG A 39 8.08 -0.37 -0.19
CA ARG A 39 8.07 0.80 -1.09
C ARG A 39 8.79 0.51 -2.40
N TYR A 40 9.98 -0.09 -2.33
CA TYR A 40 10.79 -0.40 -3.50
C TYR A 40 10.07 -1.37 -4.45
N ASN A 41 9.55 -2.49 -3.92
CA ASN A 41 8.85 -3.48 -4.73
C ASN A 41 7.54 -2.92 -5.32
N SER A 42 6.80 -2.12 -4.54
CA SER A 42 5.57 -1.49 -5.03
C SER A 42 5.86 -0.49 -6.16
N ALA A 43 6.90 0.32 -6.02
CA ALA A 43 7.31 1.29 -7.05
C ALA A 43 7.79 0.58 -8.33
N LEU A 44 8.65 -0.43 -8.18
CA LEU A 44 9.16 -1.20 -9.32
C LEU A 44 8.04 -1.93 -10.06
N PHE A 45 7.12 -2.56 -9.32
CA PHE A 45 5.95 -3.23 -9.89
C PHE A 45 5.06 -2.25 -10.64
N LEU A 46 4.72 -1.10 -10.04
CA LEU A 46 3.85 -0.11 -10.66
C LEU A 46 4.47 0.47 -11.94
N ALA A 47 5.75 0.85 -11.89
CA ALA A 47 6.46 1.38 -13.06
C ALA A 47 6.50 0.35 -14.21
N SER A 48 6.78 -0.92 -13.88
CA SER A 48 6.84 -2.00 -14.86
C SER A 48 5.45 -2.33 -15.42
N TYR A 49 4.41 -2.29 -14.59
CA TYR A 49 3.02 -2.47 -15.01
C TYR A 49 2.60 -1.36 -15.98
N GLN A 50 2.83 -0.09 -15.63
CA GLN A 50 2.50 1.07 -16.47
C GLN A 50 3.18 0.99 -17.84
N LYS A 51 4.47 0.64 -17.87
CA LYS A 51 5.20 0.42 -19.13
C LYS A 51 4.59 -0.74 -19.95
N GLY A 52 4.17 -1.82 -19.29
CA GLY A 52 3.61 -3.00 -19.96
C GLY A 52 2.22 -2.78 -20.55
N VAL A 53 1.48 -1.78 -20.07
CA VAL A 53 0.11 -1.46 -20.52
C VAL A 53 0.02 -0.14 -21.27
N GLU A 54 1.16 0.48 -21.60
CA GLU A 54 1.23 1.73 -22.33
C GLU A 54 0.48 1.63 -23.66
N GLY A 55 -0.39 2.61 -23.94
CA GLY A 55 -1.20 2.64 -25.17
C GLY A 55 -2.39 1.67 -25.20
N CYS A 56 -2.66 0.91 -24.13
CA CYS A 56 -3.86 0.08 -24.06
C CYS A 56 -5.12 0.93 -23.82
N ASN A 57 -6.20 0.66 -24.56
CA ASN A 57 -7.46 1.43 -24.52
C ASN A 57 -8.16 1.48 -23.15
N PHE A 58 -7.79 0.60 -22.21
CA PHE A 58 -8.36 0.60 -20.85
C PHE A 58 -7.62 1.54 -19.89
N MET A 59 -6.46 2.09 -20.30
CA MET A 59 -5.71 3.03 -19.50
C MET A 59 -6.28 4.43 -19.68
N PRO A 60 -6.50 5.19 -18.58
CA PRO A 60 -6.83 6.60 -18.66
C PRO A 60 -5.76 7.40 -19.40
N ASP A 61 -6.20 8.41 -20.16
CA ASP A 61 -5.31 9.30 -20.92
C ASP A 61 -4.50 10.23 -20.01
N HIS A 62 -5.08 10.63 -18.87
CA HIS A 62 -4.44 11.54 -17.94
C HIS A 62 -3.75 10.79 -16.79
N PRO A 63 -2.45 11.06 -16.50
CA PRO A 63 -1.73 10.45 -15.40
C PRO A 63 -2.42 10.62 -14.03
N GLN A 64 -3.12 11.74 -13.82
CA GLN A 64 -3.87 12.03 -12.60
C GLN A 64 -5.05 11.08 -12.40
N ASP A 65 -5.70 10.64 -13.48
CA ASP A 65 -6.80 9.69 -13.42
C ASP A 65 -6.28 8.30 -13.03
N VAL A 66 -5.12 7.90 -13.58
CA VAL A 66 -4.43 6.66 -13.20
C VAL A 66 -4.10 6.67 -11.71
N GLU A 67 -3.53 7.77 -11.19
CA GLU A 67 -3.24 7.91 -9.77
C GLU A 67 -4.51 7.84 -8.92
N THR A 68 -5.55 8.58 -9.30
CA THR A 68 -6.83 8.62 -8.59
C THR A 68 -7.46 7.23 -8.53
N MET A 69 -7.57 6.54 -9.66
CA MET A 69 -8.11 5.18 -9.72
C MET A 69 -7.29 4.21 -8.86
N LEU A 70 -5.96 4.27 -8.94
CA LEU A 70 -5.10 3.41 -8.13
C LEU A 70 -5.32 3.66 -6.63
N ARG A 71 -5.39 4.92 -6.21
CA ARG A 71 -5.65 5.30 -4.81
C ARG A 71 -7.03 4.84 -4.34
N CYS A 72 -8.08 5.04 -5.15
CA CYS A 72 -9.43 4.57 -4.85
C CYS A 72 -9.46 3.05 -4.67
N PHE A 73 -8.88 2.28 -5.60
CA PHE A 73 -8.84 0.82 -5.48
C PHE A 73 -7.95 0.32 -4.33
N MET A 74 -6.86 1.03 -4.01
CA MET A 74 -6.05 0.72 -2.83
C MET A 74 -6.83 0.92 -1.54
N LEU A 75 -7.59 2.02 -1.44
CA LEU A 75 -8.40 2.33 -0.27
C LEU A 75 -9.57 1.35 -0.12
N ASP A 76 -10.32 1.09 -1.20
CA ASP A 76 -11.41 0.10 -1.22
C ASP A 76 -10.91 -1.27 -0.75
N LYS A 77 -9.77 -1.72 -1.28
CA LYS A 77 -9.16 -2.97 -0.89
C LYS A 77 -8.74 -2.98 0.59
N ALA A 78 -8.15 -1.89 1.09
CA ALA A 78 -7.74 -1.79 2.48
C ALA A 78 -8.93 -1.77 3.46
N ILE A 79 -10.06 -1.17 3.08
CA ILE A 79 -11.31 -1.18 3.85
C ILE A 79 -11.91 -2.59 3.88
N TYR A 80 -11.97 -3.26 2.73
CA TYR A 80 -12.39 -4.67 2.66
C TYR A 80 -11.52 -5.55 3.57
N GLU A 81 -10.20 -5.40 3.49
CA GLU A 81 -9.24 -6.13 4.32
C GLU A 81 -9.43 -5.84 5.81
N LEU A 82 -9.67 -4.59 6.20
CA LEU A 82 -9.95 -4.24 7.60
C LEU A 82 -11.16 -5.01 8.14
N GLY A 83 -12.26 -5.01 7.39
CA GLY A 83 -13.46 -5.78 7.75
C GLY A 83 -13.18 -7.28 7.81
N TYR A 84 -12.40 -7.81 6.86
CA TYR A 84 -12.03 -9.21 6.86
C TYR A 84 -11.17 -9.60 8.06
N GLU A 85 -10.12 -8.84 8.37
CA GLU A 85 -9.20 -9.16 9.46
C GLU A 85 -9.86 -9.00 10.84
N LEU A 86 -10.74 -8.02 11.01
CA LEU A 86 -11.55 -7.88 12.23
C LEU A 86 -12.37 -9.15 12.53
N ASN A 87 -12.89 -9.81 11.50
CA ASN A 87 -13.74 -10.98 11.65
C ASN A 87 -12.97 -12.31 11.72
N ASN A 88 -11.78 -12.39 11.11
CA ASN A 88 -11.09 -13.67 10.92
C ASN A 88 -9.73 -13.76 11.62
N ARG A 89 -8.97 -12.66 11.72
CA ARG A 89 -7.63 -12.62 12.34
C ARG A 89 -7.38 -11.27 13.01
N PRO A 90 -7.99 -10.98 14.16
CA PRO A 90 -7.93 -9.65 14.78
C PRO A 90 -6.50 -9.12 15.04
N HIS A 91 -5.53 -10.00 15.22
CA HIS A 91 -4.11 -9.63 15.39
C HIS A 91 -3.46 -9.04 14.12
N TRP A 92 -4.10 -9.15 12.94
CA TRP A 92 -3.62 -8.60 11.66
C TRP A 92 -4.17 -7.22 11.34
N VAL A 93 -5.15 -6.73 12.10
CA VAL A 93 -5.88 -5.47 11.86
C VAL A 93 -4.96 -4.26 11.74
N SER A 94 -3.80 -4.28 12.38
CA SER A 94 -2.80 -3.21 12.27
C SER A 94 -2.28 -3.01 10.84
N ILE A 95 -2.27 -4.05 10.00
CA ILE A 95 -1.81 -4.00 8.61
C ILE A 95 -2.76 -3.15 7.73
N PRO A 96 -4.06 -3.47 7.59
CA PRO A 96 -4.98 -2.65 6.81
C PRO A 96 -5.19 -1.25 7.41
N LEU A 97 -5.21 -1.09 8.73
CA LEU A 97 -5.29 0.24 9.36
C LEU A 97 -4.13 1.15 8.96
N ARG A 98 -2.90 0.62 8.99
CA ARG A 98 -1.72 1.39 8.59
C ARG A 98 -1.78 1.78 7.11
N GLY A 99 -2.24 0.87 6.26
CA GLY A 99 -2.50 1.14 4.84
C GLY A 99 -3.46 2.32 4.64
N ILE A 100 -4.60 2.30 5.33
CA ILE A 100 -5.60 3.39 5.28
C ILE A 100 -5.00 4.71 5.76
N VAL A 101 -4.33 4.73 6.91
CA VAL A 101 -3.69 5.95 7.45
C VAL A 101 -2.68 6.52 6.47
N ASN A 102 -1.84 5.69 5.84
CA ASN A 102 -0.86 6.12 4.87
C ASN A 102 -1.50 6.71 3.60
N LEU A 103 -2.58 6.10 3.10
CA LEU A 103 -3.32 6.57 1.92
C LEU A 103 -4.02 7.91 2.16
N LEU A 104 -4.49 8.15 3.40
CA LEU A 104 -5.12 9.42 3.78
C LEU A 104 -4.09 10.51 4.09
N ALA A 105 -2.94 10.14 4.67
CA ALA A 105 -1.87 11.10 4.97
C ALA A 105 -1.27 11.70 3.69
N SER A 106 -1.23 10.94 2.59
CA SER A 106 -0.72 11.44 1.31
C SER A 106 -1.68 12.40 0.59
N GLU A 107 -2.95 12.52 1.00
CA GLU A 107 -3.86 13.55 0.49
C GLU A 107 -3.55 14.94 1.04
N LYS A 108 -3.06 15.04 2.27
CA LYS A 108 -2.77 16.33 2.92
C LYS A 108 -1.57 17.07 2.32
N SER A 109 -0.84 16.43 1.39
CA SER A 109 0.31 17.00 0.69
C SER A 109 0.00 17.46 -0.74
N GLY A 110 -1.28 17.45 -1.16
CA GLY A 110 -1.71 18.03 -2.44
C GLY A 110 -1.40 19.54 -2.50
N PRO A 111 -1.16 20.11 -3.70
CA PRO A 111 -0.79 21.50 -3.84
C PRO A 111 -1.87 22.38 -3.18
N LYS A 112 -1.44 23.30 -2.31
CA LYS A 112 -2.29 24.43 -1.92
C LYS A 112 -2.61 25.17 -3.21
N LEU A 113 -3.81 24.98 -3.74
CA LEU A 113 -4.35 25.84 -4.78
C LEU A 113 -4.24 27.27 -4.23
N GLY A 114 -3.38 28.06 -4.86
CA GLY A 114 -3.14 29.44 -4.48
C GLY A 114 -4.47 30.19 -4.45
N GLY A 115 -4.80 30.74 -3.29
CA GLY A 115 -5.83 31.75 -3.17
C GLY A 115 -5.40 33.00 -3.94
N GLN A 116 -6.38 33.57 -4.64
CA GLN A 116 -6.32 34.85 -5.33
C GLN A 116 -5.79 35.98 -4.44
#